data_AF-A0A842RJF2-F1
#
_entry.id   AF-A0A842RJF2-F1
#
_cell.length_a   1.000
_cell.length_b   1.000
_cell.length_c   1.000
_cell.angle_alpha   90.00
_cell.angle_beta   90.00
_cell.angle_gamma   90.00
#
_symmetry.space_group_name_H-M   'P 1'
#
loop_
_entity.id
_entity.type
_entity.pdbx_description
1 polymer ?
#
loop_
_entity_poly.entity_id
_entity_poly.type
_entity_poly.pdbx_seq_one_letter_code
_entity_poly.pdbx_strand_id
1 'polypeptide(L)'
;MKTKNAIKIIRIIGNNLILGKGLEQSICLALSHLPSSEPFKEKGLKLINLGFSYPQIFKEMADFTEDKSLSRIWILLSKMSILSSYETGRKFVEIAENLEINRQKDEKRKSLVKAQRYKSIFLGSITSVFLGILASFAPLFTNFISLIRDHNVSPLTLFLIPFSLYLISLSSVYFLNKAIFNRFSFKALLLSSGTYALSFLLVKGFLFFLDLPL
;
A
#
# COMPACT_ATOMS: atom_id res chain seq x y z
N MET A 1 8.96 -2.83 19.18
CA MET A 1 9.89 -3.83 18.57
C MET A 1 9.40 -4.18 17.18
N LYS A 2 10.29 -4.34 16.18
CA LYS A 2 9.89 -4.74 14.81
C LYS A 2 9.69 -6.26 14.72
N THR A 3 8.72 -6.73 13.92
CA THR A 3 8.41 -8.17 13.74
C THR A 3 9.62 -8.99 13.31
N LYS A 4 10.49 -8.45 12.44
CA LYS A 4 11.75 -9.10 12.02
C LYS A 4 12.68 -9.40 13.20
N ASN A 5 12.78 -8.49 14.17
CA ASN A 5 13.61 -8.68 15.36
C ASN A 5 13.00 -9.75 16.27
N ALA A 6 11.68 -9.72 16.46
CA ALA A 6 10.96 -10.74 17.23
C ALA A 6 11.21 -12.16 16.67
N ILE A 7 11.06 -12.33 15.35
CA ILE A 7 11.32 -13.60 14.66
C ILE A 7 12.75 -14.08 14.92
N LYS A 8 13.73 -13.18 14.80
CA LYS A 8 15.15 -13.50 15.04
C LYS A 8 15.39 -13.96 16.48
N ILE A 9 14.82 -13.25 17.46
CA ILE A 9 14.96 -13.60 18.88
C ILE A 9 14.37 -14.99 19.13
N ILE A 10 13.12 -15.21 18.75
CA ILE A 10 12.40 -16.47 19.00
C ILE A 10 13.13 -17.63 18.34
N ARG A 11 13.61 -17.44 17.10
CA ARG A 11 14.38 -18.46 16.38
C ARG A 11 15.70 -18.80 17.05
N ILE A 12 16.45 -17.80 17.52
CA ILE A 12 17.71 -18.03 18.25
C ILE A 12 17.44 -18.78 19.55
N ILE A 13 16.41 -18.40 20.31
CA ILE A 13 16.05 -19.11 21.55
C ILE A 13 15.69 -20.56 21.22
N GLY A 14 14.79 -20.76 20.26
CA GLY A 14 14.31 -22.10 19.88
C GLY A 14 15.43 -23.03 19.44
N ASN A 15 16.32 -22.56 18.56
CA ASN A 15 17.45 -23.35 18.07
C ASN A 15 18.43 -23.73 19.19
N ASN A 16 18.74 -22.81 20.11
CA ASN A 16 19.66 -23.12 21.21
C ASN A 16 19.05 -24.10 22.22
N LEU A 17 17.75 -24.01 22.46
CA LEU A 17 17.01 -24.96 23.30
C LEU A 17 17.00 -26.37 22.71
N ILE A 18 16.82 -26.49 21.39
CA ILE A 18 16.91 -27.78 20.67
C ILE A 18 18.31 -28.39 20.83
N LEU A 19 19.35 -27.55 20.81
CA LEU A 19 20.75 -27.95 21.02
C LEU A 19 21.09 -28.26 22.49
N GLY A 20 20.12 -28.23 23.40
CA GLY A 20 20.30 -28.58 24.81
C GLY A 20 20.88 -27.45 25.67
N LYS A 21 20.96 -26.21 25.16
CA LYS A 21 21.39 -25.07 25.98
C LYS A 21 20.30 -24.64 26.94
N GLY A 22 20.71 -24.06 28.08
CA GLY A 22 19.80 -23.47 29.05
C GLY A 22 19.01 -22.30 28.46
N LEU A 23 17.82 -22.06 29.01
CA LEU A 23 16.89 -21.04 28.52
C LEU A 23 17.42 -19.62 28.76
N GLU A 24 18.09 -19.38 29.90
CA GLU A 24 18.82 -18.15 30.18
C GLU A 24 19.88 -17.82 29.13
N GLN A 25 20.82 -18.75 28.88
CA GLN A 25 21.86 -18.58 27.87
C GLN A 25 21.27 -18.30 26.49
N SER A 26 20.17 -18.99 26.15
CA SER A 26 19.46 -18.84 24.89
C SER A 26 18.82 -17.45 24.73
N ILE A 27 18.18 -16.93 25.78
CA ILE A 27 17.59 -15.58 25.78
C ILE A 27 18.71 -14.52 25.74
N CYS A 28 19.74 -14.63 26.57
CA CYS A 28 20.87 -13.71 26.58
C CYS A 28 21.54 -13.60 25.21
N LEU A 29 21.78 -14.75 24.56
CA LEU A 29 22.31 -14.79 23.19
C LEU A 29 21.34 -14.15 22.19
N ALA A 30 20.04 -14.40 22.31
CA ALA A 30 19.05 -13.83 21.40
C ALA A 30 18.96 -12.30 21.52
N LEU A 31 19.05 -11.76 22.74
CA LEU A 31 19.06 -10.32 23.01
C LEU A 31 20.37 -9.65 22.58
N SER A 32 21.52 -10.33 22.68
CA SER A 32 22.81 -9.78 22.23
C SER A 32 22.82 -9.47 20.73
N HIS A 33 22.03 -10.21 19.94
CA HIS A 33 21.86 -10.03 18.49
C HIS A 33 20.96 -8.86 18.08
N LEU A 34 20.39 -8.14 19.05
CA LEU A 34 19.66 -6.89 18.82
C LEU A 34 20.60 -5.67 18.86
N PRO A 35 20.29 -4.61 18.09
CA PRO A 35 21.03 -3.36 18.15
C PRO A 35 21.05 -2.80 19.58
N SER A 36 22.17 -2.22 20.01
CA SER A 36 22.31 -1.63 21.35
C SER A 36 21.33 -0.48 21.61
N SER A 37 20.83 0.19 20.55
CA SER A 37 19.83 1.25 20.65
C SER A 37 18.40 0.75 20.86
N GLU A 38 18.16 -0.57 20.90
CA GLU A 38 16.81 -1.11 21.04
C GLU A 38 16.44 -1.22 22.53
N PRO A 39 15.50 -0.40 23.04
CA PRO A 39 15.16 -0.38 24.47
C PRO A 39 14.60 -1.71 24.99
N PHE A 40 14.09 -2.54 24.07
CA PHE A 40 13.65 -3.91 24.35
C PHE A 40 14.80 -4.80 24.84
N LYS A 41 16.01 -4.60 24.31
CA LYS A 41 17.22 -5.35 24.70
C LYS A 41 17.59 -5.07 26.15
N GLU A 42 17.69 -3.79 26.50
CA GLU A 42 18.09 -3.36 27.85
C GLU A 42 17.09 -3.85 28.90
N LYS A 43 15.80 -3.68 28.64
CA LYS A 43 14.74 -4.18 29.52
C LYS A 43 14.77 -5.71 29.65
N GLY A 44 14.95 -6.43 28.55
CA GLY A 44 15.04 -7.89 28.55
C GLY A 44 16.22 -8.41 29.38
N LEU A 45 17.40 -7.79 29.23
CA LEU A 45 18.58 -8.16 30.02
C LEU A 45 18.39 -7.83 31.51
N LYS A 46 17.76 -6.69 31.83
CA LYS A 46 17.43 -6.33 33.21
C LYS A 46 16.52 -7.37 33.87
N LEU A 47 15.49 -7.86 33.17
CA LEU A 47 14.59 -8.89 33.70
C LEU A 47 15.32 -10.21 33.99
N ILE A 48 16.28 -10.60 33.15
CA ILE A 48 17.11 -11.78 33.39
C ILE A 48 17.99 -11.58 34.61
N ASN A 49 18.68 -10.44 34.69
CA ASN A 49 19.59 -10.12 35.81
C ASN A 49 18.85 -10.00 37.16
N LEU A 50 17.57 -9.65 37.15
CA LEU A 50 16.72 -9.61 38.34
C LEU A 50 16.24 -11.01 38.79
N GLY A 51 16.59 -12.08 38.07
CA GLY A 51 16.28 -13.46 38.45
C GLY A 51 14.81 -13.84 38.27
N PHE A 52 14.06 -13.13 37.43
CA PHE A 52 12.67 -13.51 37.13
C PHE A 52 12.61 -14.88 36.46
N SER A 53 11.53 -15.62 36.74
CA SER A 53 11.29 -16.89 36.05
C SER A 53 11.04 -16.66 34.55
N TYR A 54 11.46 -17.59 33.68
CA TYR A 54 11.29 -17.42 32.24
C TYR A 54 9.85 -17.15 31.77
N PRO A 55 8.81 -17.82 32.32
CA PRO A 55 7.43 -17.45 32.03
C PRO A 55 7.11 -15.99 32.38
N GLN A 56 7.61 -15.48 33.50
CA GLN A 56 7.45 -14.07 33.88
C GLN A 56 8.21 -13.15 32.93
N ILE A 57 9.44 -13.48 32.57
CA ILE A 57 10.24 -12.68 31.60
C ILE A 57 9.47 -12.51 30.29
N PHE A 58 8.91 -13.58 29.73
CA PHE A 58 8.13 -13.48 28.49
C PHE A 58 6.82 -12.70 28.65
N LYS A 59 6.16 -12.76 29.82
CA LYS A 59 4.97 -11.93 30.09
C LYS A 59 5.33 -10.45 30.17
N GLU A 60 6.35 -10.09 30.92
CA GLU A 60 6.85 -8.71 31.00
C GLU A 60 7.28 -8.19 29.62
N MET A 61 7.97 -9.02 28.82
CA MET A 61 8.29 -8.69 27.42
C MET A 61 7.04 -8.44 26.56
N ALA A 62 5.94 -9.12 26.83
CA ALA A 62 4.67 -8.90 26.14
C ALA A 62 4.09 -7.51 26.44
N ASP A 63 4.19 -7.05 27.69
CA ASP A 63 3.67 -5.76 28.14
C ASP A 63 4.48 -4.58 27.56
N PHE A 64 5.77 -4.78 27.30
CA PHE A 64 6.62 -3.79 26.63
C PHE A 64 6.47 -3.78 25.10
N THR A 65 5.69 -4.69 24.51
CA THR A 65 5.53 -4.78 23.07
C THR A 65 4.27 -4.04 22.61
N GLU A 66 4.44 -2.90 21.94
CA GLU A 66 3.34 -2.07 21.42
C GLU A 66 2.38 -2.83 20.47
N ASP A 67 2.92 -3.73 19.64
CA ASP A 67 2.12 -4.54 18.72
C ASP A 67 1.38 -5.64 19.49
N LYS A 68 0.05 -5.51 19.59
CA LYS A 68 -0.84 -6.47 20.25
C LYS A 68 -0.69 -7.91 19.72
N SER A 69 -0.39 -8.08 18.44
CA SER A 69 -0.22 -9.42 17.85
C SER A 69 1.07 -10.07 18.34
N LEU A 70 2.17 -9.30 18.39
CA LEU A 70 3.45 -9.76 18.93
C LEU A 70 3.39 -9.98 20.44
N SER A 71 2.69 -9.11 21.17
CA SER A 71 2.44 -9.28 22.60
C SER A 71 1.77 -10.64 22.91
N ARG A 72 0.74 -11.02 22.14
CA ARG A 72 0.10 -12.35 22.27
C ARG A 72 1.06 -13.51 22.02
N ILE A 73 2.01 -13.35 21.10
CA ILE A 73 3.02 -14.37 20.84
C ILE A 73 3.94 -14.53 22.04
N TRP A 74 4.40 -13.44 22.65
CA TRP A 74 5.20 -13.51 23.90
C TRP A 74 4.45 -14.20 25.03
N ILE A 75 3.15 -13.91 25.19
CA ILE A 75 2.30 -14.60 26.16
C ILE A 75 2.20 -16.10 25.85
N LEU A 76 2.10 -16.48 24.57
CA LEU A 76 2.09 -17.90 24.18
C LEU A 76 3.41 -18.59 24.52
N LEU A 77 4.54 -17.95 24.22
CA LEU A 77 5.88 -18.45 24.54
C LEU A 77 6.05 -18.66 26.06
N SER A 78 5.51 -17.75 26.89
CA SER A 78 5.53 -17.88 28.36
C SER A 78 4.87 -19.16 28.89
N LYS A 79 3.82 -19.64 28.20
CA LYS A 79 3.10 -20.87 28.59
C LYS A 79 3.86 -22.11 28.13
N MET A 80 4.54 -22.01 26.99
CA MET A 80 5.33 -23.10 26.41
C MET A 80 6.67 -23.30 27.12
N SER A 81 7.24 -22.27 27.76
CA SER A 81 8.53 -22.37 28.47
C SER A 81 8.50 -23.23 29.74
N ILE A 82 7.35 -23.81 30.08
CA ILE A 82 7.16 -24.78 31.17
C ILE A 82 7.44 -26.22 30.69
N LEU A 83 7.43 -26.45 29.37
CA LEU A 83 7.72 -27.75 28.78
C LEU A 83 9.21 -28.10 28.88
N SER A 84 9.59 -29.30 28.45
CA SER A 84 11.00 -29.67 28.30
C SER A 84 11.72 -28.69 27.35
N SER A 85 13.02 -28.50 27.54
CA SER A 85 13.81 -27.57 26.72
C SER A 85 13.71 -27.91 25.24
N TYR A 86 13.80 -29.19 24.88
CA TYR A 86 13.69 -29.63 23.49
C TYR A 86 12.32 -29.33 22.88
N GLU A 87 11.22 -29.66 23.58
CA GLU A 87 9.87 -29.42 23.06
C GLU A 87 9.54 -27.93 22.97
N THR A 88 9.95 -27.16 23.98
CA THR A 88 9.90 -25.69 23.95
C THR A 88 10.64 -25.15 22.74
N GLY A 89 11.87 -25.62 22.52
CA GLY A 89 12.71 -25.20 21.41
C GLY A 89 12.07 -25.46 20.06
N ARG A 90 11.57 -26.68 19.84
CA ARG A 90 10.83 -27.06 18.62
C ARG A 90 9.64 -26.14 18.38
N LYS A 91 8.80 -25.90 19.40
CA LYS A 91 7.62 -25.03 19.29
C LYS A 91 7.99 -23.57 19.00
N PHE A 92 9.07 -23.06 19.58
CA PHE A 92 9.55 -21.71 19.34
C PHE A 92 10.01 -21.54 17.89
N VAL A 93 10.76 -22.51 17.35
CA VAL A 93 11.19 -22.49 15.94
C VAL A 93 9.98 -22.53 15.00
N GLU A 94 9.01 -23.40 15.27
CA GLU A 94 7.76 -23.51 14.50
C GLU A 94 7.00 -22.16 14.46
N ILE A 95 6.88 -21.48 15.61
CA ILE A 95 6.29 -20.14 15.70
C ILE A 95 7.09 -19.13 14.88
N ALA A 96 8.42 -19.13 14.99
CA ALA A 96 9.27 -18.20 14.25
C ALA A 96 9.20 -18.40 12.73
N GLU A 97 9.06 -19.64 12.26
CA GLU A 97 8.85 -19.97 10.84
C GLU A 97 7.49 -19.48 10.35
N ASN A 98 6.42 -19.74 11.10
CA ASN A 98 5.08 -19.27 10.77
C ASN A 98 5.00 -17.75 10.68
N LEU A 99 5.66 -17.04 11.60
CA LEU A 99 5.75 -15.58 11.57
C LEU A 99 6.52 -15.06 10.36
N GLU A 100 7.61 -15.73 9.98
CA GLU A 100 8.39 -15.37 8.80
C GLU A 100 7.60 -15.59 7.50
N ILE A 101 6.88 -16.70 7.39
CA ILE A 101 5.98 -16.98 6.25
C ILE A 101 4.88 -15.91 6.16
N ASN A 102 4.25 -15.56 7.28
CA ASN A 102 3.21 -14.53 7.32
C ASN A 102 3.76 -13.15 6.95
N ARG A 103 4.94 -12.79 7.46
CA ARG A 103 5.62 -11.54 7.09
C ARG A 103 5.85 -11.47 5.58
N GLN A 104 6.37 -12.54 4.98
CA GLN A 104 6.61 -12.61 3.54
C GLN A 104 5.30 -12.52 2.73
N LYS A 105 4.24 -13.19 3.18
CA LYS A 105 2.90 -13.09 2.56
C LYS A 105 2.37 -11.66 2.62
N ASP A 106 2.53 -10.98 3.75
CA ASP A 106 2.07 -9.60 3.91
C ASP A 106 2.90 -8.60 3.08
N GLU A 107 4.21 -8.82 2.96
CA GLU A 107 5.06 -8.03 2.05
C GLU A 107 4.64 -8.20 0.59
N LYS A 108 4.37 -9.45 0.17
CA LYS A 108 3.82 -9.74 -1.18
C LYS A 108 2.44 -9.10 -1.39
N ARG A 109 1.56 -9.15 -0.38
CA ARG A 109 0.24 -8.49 -0.46
C ARG A 109 0.41 -6.97 -0.61
N LYS A 110 1.29 -6.34 0.18
CA LYS A 110 1.57 -4.90 0.07
C LYS A 110 2.13 -4.53 -1.30
N SER A 111 3.04 -5.33 -1.86
CA SER A 111 3.58 -5.09 -3.20
C SER A 111 2.52 -5.25 -4.29
N LEU A 112 1.67 -6.28 -4.20
CA LEU A 112 0.55 -6.50 -5.13
C LEU A 112 -0.46 -5.35 -5.08
N VAL A 113 -0.86 -4.91 -3.88
CA VAL A 113 -1.76 -3.75 -3.72
C VAL A 113 -1.13 -2.49 -4.29
N LYS A 114 0.17 -2.26 -4.09
CA LYS A 114 0.89 -1.13 -4.69
C LYS A 114 0.89 -1.20 -6.22
N ALA A 115 1.13 -2.38 -6.79
CA ALA A 115 1.11 -2.60 -8.24
C ALA A 115 -0.31 -2.41 -8.83
N GLN A 116 -1.34 -2.93 -8.16
CA GLN A 116 -2.74 -2.73 -8.56
C GLN A 116 -3.14 -1.25 -8.51
N ARG A 117 -2.73 -0.53 -7.47
CA ARG A 117 -2.92 0.93 -7.40
C ARG A 117 -2.24 1.63 -8.57
N TYR A 118 -1.00 1.30 -8.88
CA TYR A 118 -0.30 1.90 -10.02
C TYR A 118 -0.99 1.59 -11.36
N LYS A 119 -1.38 0.33 -11.61
CA LYS A 119 -2.12 -0.07 -12.80
C LYS A 119 -3.43 0.72 -12.95
N SER A 120 -4.13 0.90 -11.83
CA SER A 120 -5.40 1.65 -11.80
C SER A 120 -5.19 3.15 -12.04
N ILE A 121 -4.13 3.76 -11.49
CA ILE A 121 -3.73 5.15 -11.81
C ILE A 121 -3.45 5.27 -13.30
N PHE A 122 -2.58 4.41 -13.83
CA PHE A 122 -2.16 4.47 -15.22
C PHE A 122 -3.34 4.36 -16.17
N LEU A 123 -4.21 3.36 -15.96
CA LEU A 123 -5.41 3.17 -16.77
C LEU A 123 -6.36 4.36 -16.64
N GLY A 124 -6.57 4.87 -15.42
CA GLY A 124 -7.42 6.03 -15.16
C GLY A 124 -6.94 7.31 -15.82
N SER A 125 -5.65 7.63 -15.68
CA SER A 125 -5.04 8.79 -16.33
C SER A 125 -5.13 8.69 -17.85
N ILE A 126 -4.81 7.53 -18.43
CA ILE A 126 -4.91 7.32 -19.88
C ILE A 126 -6.34 7.48 -20.36
N THR A 127 -7.30 6.87 -19.66
CA THR A 127 -8.72 6.92 -20.05
C THR A 127 -9.23 8.36 -20.03
N SER A 128 -8.88 9.14 -19.00
CA SER A 128 -9.22 10.56 -18.92
C SER A 128 -8.61 11.39 -20.05
N VAL A 129 -7.34 11.13 -20.40
CA VAL A 129 -6.69 11.82 -21.52
C VAL A 129 -7.40 11.49 -22.84
N PHE A 130 -7.71 10.22 -23.10
CA PHE A 130 -8.48 9.82 -24.28
C PHE A 130 -9.87 10.47 -24.35
N LEU A 131 -10.60 10.50 -23.23
CA LEU A 131 -11.89 11.17 -23.14
C LEU A 131 -11.78 12.69 -23.37
N GLY A 132 -10.74 13.33 -22.83
CA GLY A 132 -10.45 14.74 -23.06
C GLY A 132 -10.17 15.04 -24.53
N ILE A 133 -9.36 14.20 -25.18
CA ILE A 133 -9.06 14.30 -26.61
C ILE A 133 -10.35 14.12 -27.42
N LEU A 134 -11.13 13.06 -27.17
CA LEU A 134 -12.41 12.83 -27.87
C LEU A 134 -13.39 14.00 -27.69
N ALA A 135 -13.49 14.56 -26.48
CA ALA A 135 -14.29 15.75 -26.21
C ALA A 135 -13.85 16.95 -27.06
N SER A 136 -12.54 17.15 -27.23
CA SER A 136 -12.00 18.20 -28.08
C SER A 136 -12.24 17.98 -29.57
N PHE A 137 -12.32 16.73 -30.05
CA PHE A 137 -12.61 16.39 -31.44
C PHE A 137 -14.10 16.43 -31.79
N ALA A 138 -15.00 16.48 -30.80
CA ALA A 138 -16.44 16.50 -31.03
C ALA A 138 -16.93 17.57 -32.05
N PRO A 139 -16.41 18.82 -32.03
CA PRO A 139 -16.78 19.85 -33.02
C PRO A 139 -16.46 19.48 -34.46
N LEU A 140 -15.35 18.77 -34.69
CA LEU A 140 -14.95 18.30 -36.02
C LEU A 140 -15.95 17.27 -36.56
N PHE A 141 -16.36 16.32 -35.72
CA PHE A 141 -17.36 15.32 -36.10
C PHE A 141 -18.72 15.95 -36.38
N THR A 142 -19.16 16.91 -35.55
CA THR A 142 -20.45 17.59 -35.75
C THR A 142 -20.45 18.44 -37.01
N ASN A 143 -19.33 19.14 -37.32
CA ASN A 143 -19.19 19.91 -38.56
C ASN A 143 -19.11 18.99 -39.80
N PHE A 144 -18.39 17.87 -39.71
CA PHE A 144 -18.35 16.88 -40.78
C PHE A 144 -19.74 16.30 -41.10
N ILE A 145 -20.53 15.97 -40.06
CA ILE A 145 -21.91 15.52 -40.24
C ILE A 145 -22.79 16.63 -40.83
N SER A 146 -22.61 17.87 -40.39
CA SER A 146 -23.33 19.04 -40.92
C SER A 146 -23.07 19.24 -42.41
N LEU A 147 -21.81 19.14 -42.85
CA LEU A 147 -21.41 19.21 -44.27
C LEU A 147 -22.00 18.08 -45.11
N ILE A 148 -22.03 16.85 -44.59
CA ILE A 148 -22.55 15.69 -45.33
C ILE A 148 -24.08 15.67 -45.42
N ARG A 149 -24.77 16.13 -44.37
CA ARG A 149 -26.24 16.12 -44.30
C ARG A 149 -26.89 17.44 -44.70
N ASP A 150 -26.10 18.44 -45.07
CA ASP A 150 -26.55 19.79 -45.45
C ASP A 150 -27.51 20.39 -44.41
N HIS A 151 -27.17 20.19 -43.13
CA HIS A 151 -28.01 20.58 -42.01
C HIS A 151 -27.22 21.49 -41.08
N ASN A 152 -27.71 22.72 -40.87
CA ASN A 152 -27.07 23.70 -39.99
C ASN A 152 -27.20 23.27 -38.53
N VAL A 153 -26.09 22.83 -37.95
CA VAL A 153 -26.01 22.55 -36.51
C VAL A 153 -25.98 23.89 -35.78
N SER A 154 -26.82 24.05 -34.74
CA SER A 154 -26.85 25.31 -34.00
C SER A 154 -25.49 25.57 -33.31
N PRO A 155 -25.01 26.83 -33.28
CA PRO A 155 -23.76 27.18 -32.58
C PRO A 155 -23.77 26.79 -31.10
N LEU A 156 -24.97 26.79 -30.49
CA LEU A 156 -25.17 26.37 -29.10
C LEU A 156 -24.84 24.89 -28.92
N THR A 157 -25.21 24.05 -29.89
CA THR A 157 -24.94 22.61 -29.91
C THR A 157 -23.45 22.31 -30.09
N LEU A 158 -22.76 23.07 -30.95
CA LEU A 158 -21.31 22.98 -31.16
C LEU A 158 -20.52 23.31 -29.90
N PHE A 159 -21.05 24.17 -29.03
CA PHE A 159 -20.44 24.52 -27.75
C PHE A 159 -20.79 23.56 -26.59
N LEU A 160 -22.05 23.11 -26.52
CA LEU A 160 -22.56 22.27 -25.42
C LEU A 160 -22.00 20.84 -25.45
N ILE A 161 -21.83 20.24 -26.63
CA ILE A 161 -21.37 18.86 -26.76
C ILE A 161 -19.92 18.67 -26.24
N PRO A 162 -18.93 19.49 -26.66
CA PRO A 162 -17.57 19.39 -26.13
C PRO A 162 -17.50 19.66 -24.62
N PHE A 163 -18.29 20.63 -24.13
CA PHE A 163 -18.29 21.01 -22.73
C PHE A 163 -18.91 19.92 -21.83
N SER A 164 -19.99 19.28 -22.26
CA SER A 164 -20.60 18.16 -21.54
C SER A 164 -19.68 16.93 -21.50
N LEU A 165 -18.99 16.61 -22.60
CA LEU A 165 -17.98 15.54 -22.63
C LEU A 165 -16.78 15.85 -21.73
N TYR A 166 -16.37 17.12 -21.65
CA TYR A 166 -15.34 17.57 -20.72
C TYR A 166 -15.75 17.40 -19.25
N LEU A 167 -16.99 17.77 -18.89
CA LEU A 167 -17.53 17.57 -17.54
C LEU A 167 -17.63 16.08 -17.17
N ILE A 168 -17.98 15.22 -18.13
CA ILE A 168 -17.97 13.76 -17.94
C ILE A 168 -16.54 13.25 -17.70
N SER A 169 -15.56 13.76 -18.44
CA SER A 169 -14.14 13.42 -18.23
C SER A 169 -13.65 13.84 -16.83
N LEU A 170 -13.96 15.06 -16.40
CA LEU A 170 -13.64 15.56 -15.06
C LEU A 170 -14.30 14.73 -13.95
N SER A 171 -15.58 14.40 -14.12
CA SER A 171 -16.33 13.55 -13.19
C SER A 171 -15.69 12.17 -13.09
N SER A 172 -15.29 11.56 -14.22
CA SER A 172 -14.61 10.27 -14.25
C SER A 172 -13.27 10.30 -13.49
N VAL A 173 -12.45 11.34 -13.69
CA VAL A 173 -11.20 11.55 -12.93
C VAL A 173 -11.46 11.70 -11.44
N TYR A 174 -12.51 12.42 -11.06
CA TYR A 174 -12.90 12.60 -9.67
C TYR A 174 -13.31 11.27 -9.03
N PHE A 175 -14.22 10.52 -9.65
CA PHE A 175 -14.72 9.26 -9.13
C PHE A 175 -13.63 8.18 -9.09
N LEU A 176 -12.75 8.08 -10.09
CA LEU A 176 -11.61 7.17 -10.05
C LEU A 176 -10.66 7.50 -8.90
N ASN A 177 -10.28 8.76 -8.73
CA ASN A 177 -9.39 9.15 -7.64
C ASN A 177 -10.01 8.88 -6.27
N LYS A 178 -11.31 9.18 -6.11
CA LYS A 178 -12.05 8.90 -4.87
C LYS A 178 -12.12 7.40 -4.58
N ALA A 179 -12.44 6.57 -5.57
CA ALA A 179 -12.53 5.11 -5.41
C ALA A 179 -11.17 4.46 -5.08
N ILE A 180 -10.07 4.96 -5.65
CA ILE A 180 -8.75 4.33 -5.53
C ILE A 180 -7.98 4.84 -4.30
N PHE A 181 -8.03 6.13 -4.01
CA PHE A 181 -7.21 6.77 -2.98
C PHE A 181 -7.98 7.18 -1.73
N ASN A 182 -9.31 7.10 -1.77
CA ASN A 182 -10.18 7.69 -0.76
C ASN A 182 -9.85 9.19 -0.52
N ARG A 183 -9.20 9.82 -1.50
CA ARG A 183 -8.68 11.19 -1.49
C ARG A 183 -8.69 11.77 -2.89
N PHE A 184 -8.97 13.06 -2.96
CA PHE A 184 -8.97 13.81 -4.20
C PHE A 184 -7.53 14.18 -4.63
N SER A 185 -7.17 13.91 -5.89
CA SER A 185 -5.85 14.26 -6.45
C SER A 185 -5.97 15.47 -7.37
N PHE A 186 -5.65 16.65 -6.85
CA PHE A 186 -5.67 17.91 -7.62
C PHE A 186 -4.75 17.86 -8.85
N LYS A 187 -3.63 17.14 -8.77
CA LYS A 187 -2.68 16.97 -9.88
C LYS A 187 -3.29 16.25 -11.08
N ALA A 188 -4.10 15.21 -10.83
CA ALA A 188 -4.76 14.46 -11.89
C ALA A 188 -5.82 15.31 -12.60
N LEU A 189 -6.53 16.14 -11.85
CA LEU A 189 -7.52 17.06 -12.41
C LEU A 189 -6.83 18.13 -13.28
N LEU A 190 -5.78 18.77 -12.77
CA LEU A 190 -4.96 19.73 -13.54
C LEU A 190 -4.43 19.13 -14.84
N LEU A 191 -3.93 17.88 -14.81
CA LEU A 191 -3.43 17.21 -16.00
C LEU A 191 -4.54 17.00 -17.03
N SER A 192 -5.71 16.49 -16.60
CA SER A 192 -6.86 16.27 -17.49
C SER A 192 -7.40 17.55 -18.12
N SER A 193 -7.48 18.63 -17.33
CA SER A 193 -7.89 19.96 -17.79
C SER A 193 -6.88 20.56 -18.76
N GLY A 194 -5.58 20.42 -18.46
CA GLY A 194 -4.50 20.88 -19.33
C GLY A 194 -4.50 20.15 -20.67
N THR A 195 -4.66 18.82 -20.67
CA THR A 195 -4.74 18.05 -21.93
C THR A 195 -5.95 18.43 -22.76
N TYR A 196 -7.12 18.62 -22.13
CA TYR A 196 -8.33 19.06 -22.83
C TYR A 196 -8.16 20.46 -23.44
N ALA A 197 -7.60 21.42 -22.70
CA ALA A 197 -7.39 22.78 -23.20
C ALA A 197 -6.43 22.79 -24.40
N LEU A 198 -5.36 22.01 -24.34
CA LEU A 198 -4.37 21.92 -25.42
C LEU A 198 -4.98 21.27 -26.67
N SER A 199 -5.71 20.16 -26.53
CA SER A 199 -6.38 19.50 -27.65
C SER A 199 -7.50 20.35 -28.24
N PHE A 200 -8.25 21.06 -27.41
CA PHE A 200 -9.31 21.95 -27.86
C PHE A 200 -8.76 23.15 -28.65
N LEU A 201 -7.65 23.74 -28.20
CA LEU A 201 -6.96 24.81 -28.94
C LEU A 201 -6.44 24.33 -30.31
N LEU A 202 -5.88 23.13 -30.38
CA LEU A 202 -5.44 22.53 -31.64
C LEU A 202 -6.61 22.33 -32.61
N VAL A 203 -7.73 21.77 -32.14
CA VAL A 203 -8.93 21.57 -32.97
C VAL A 203 -9.52 22.90 -33.42
N LYS A 204 -9.59 23.89 -32.53
CA LYS A 204 -10.06 25.24 -32.87
C LYS A 204 -9.18 25.92 -33.92
N GLY A 205 -7.85 25.80 -33.79
CA GLY A 205 -6.91 26.33 -34.78
C GLY A 205 -7.06 25.65 -36.16
N PHE A 206 -7.32 24.34 -36.17
CA PHE A 206 -7.57 23.60 -37.40
C PHE A 206 -8.90 23.96 -38.07
N LEU A 207 -9.98 24.11 -37.31
CA LEU A 207 -11.28 24.58 -37.84
C LEU A 207 -11.19 26.00 -38.41
N PHE A 208 -10.46 26.89 -37.74
CA PHE A 208 -10.20 28.25 -38.22
C PHE A 208 -9.41 28.26 -39.54
N PHE A 209 -8.41 27.39 -39.69
CA PHE A 209 -7.66 27.25 -40.94
C PHE A 209 -8.54 26.78 -42.12
N LEU A 210 -9.63 26.07 -41.85
CA LEU A 210 -10.55 25.54 -42.85
C LEU A 210 -11.78 26.44 -43.11
N ASP A 211 -11.85 27.63 -42.50
CA ASP A 211 -13.02 28.52 -42.53
C ASP A 211 -14.34 27.83 -42.12
N LEU A 212 -14.25 26.83 -41.24
CA LEU A 212 -15.42 26.09 -40.74
C LEU A 212 -15.98 26.75 -39.46
N PRO A 213 -17.33 26.73 -39.28
CA PRO A 213 -17.97 27.32 -38.12
C PRO A 213 -17.55 26.64 -36.81
N LEU A 214 -17.48 27.44 -35.75
CA LEU A 214 -17.07 27.07 -34.40
C LEU A 214 -18.25 26.72 -33.50
#